data_AF-A0A1X7SXF3-F1
#
_entry.id   AF-A0A1X7SXF3-F1
#
_cell.length_a   1.000
_cell.length_b   1.000
_cell.length_c   1.000
_cell.angle_alpha   90.00
_cell.angle_beta   90.00
_cell.angle_gamma   90.00
#
_symmetry.space_group_name_H-M   'P 1'
#
loop_
_entity.id
_entity.type
_entity.pdbx_description
1 polymer ?
#
loop_
_entity_poly.entity_id
_entity_poly.type
_entity_poly.pdbx_seq_one_letter_code
_entity_poly.pdbx_strand_id
1 'polypeptide(L)' 'MTSMWVIEPYRYKEKLLTEFTYLVQVDMGGVPATLFNIVSRRQPLAVAYLRDYLETTSLNSNRNGRSRE' A
#
# COMPACT_ATOMS: atom_id res chain seq x y z
N MET A 1 -10.28 12.91 13.54
CA MET A 1 -10.41 11.62 12.81
C MET A 1 -9.10 11.39 12.10
N THR A 2 -8.49 10.21 12.26
CA THR A 2 -7.10 9.98 11.86
C THR A 2 -7.00 8.68 11.07
N SER A 3 -6.49 8.76 9.84
CA SER A 3 -5.99 7.60 9.10
C SER A 3 -4.52 7.38 9.43
N MET A 4 -4.07 6.13 9.37
CA MET A 4 -2.71 5.75 9.77
C MET A 4 -2.14 4.67 8.86
N TRP A 5 -0.83 4.77 8.63
CA TRP A 5 -0.02 3.71 8.08
C TRP A 5 0.77 3.05 9.20
N VAL A 6 0.71 1.72 9.25
CA VAL A 6 1.51 0.91 10.14
C VAL A 6 2.45 0.07 9.27
N ILE A 7 3.74 0.12 9.60
CA ILE A 7 4.80 -0.53 8.84
C ILE A 7 5.61 -1.35 9.83
N GLU A 8 5.59 -2.66 9.68
CA GLU A 8 6.20 -3.57 10.64
C GLU A 8 7.08 -4.62 9.93
N PRO A 9 8.20 -5.03 10.56
CA PRO A 9 8.96 -6.15 10.05
C PRO A 9 8.18 -7.45 10.26
N TYR A 10 8.00 -8.22 9.19
CA TYR A 10 7.31 -9.50 9.22
C TYR A 10 8.25 -10.62 8.78
N ARG A 11 8.40 -11.65 9.61
CA ARG A 11 9.30 -12.77 9.31
C ARG A 11 8.47 -13.97 8.82
N TYR A 12 8.64 -14.35 7.56
CA TYR A 12 7.95 -15.49 6.95
C TYR A 12 8.94 -16.46 6.30
N LYS A 13 8.98 -17.70 6.79
CA LYS A 13 9.82 -18.79 6.23
C LYS A 13 11.24 -18.31 5.89
N GLU A 14 11.93 -17.79 6.92
CA GLU A 14 13.31 -17.27 6.85
C GLU A 14 13.53 -15.99 6.03
N LYS A 15 12.50 -15.47 5.35
CA LYS A 15 12.56 -14.18 4.67
C LYS A 15 12.12 -13.05 5.61
N LEU A 16 12.88 -11.96 5.61
CA LEU A 16 12.46 -10.70 6.21
C LEU A 16 11.63 -9.94 5.18
N LEU A 17 10.36 -9.74 5.50
CA LEU A 17 9.40 -8.96 4.72
C LEU A 17 9.01 -7.73 5.51
N THR A 18 8.37 -6.78 4.83
CA THR A 18 7.73 -5.64 5.46
C THR A 18 6.23 -5.76 5.26
N GLU A 19 5.49 -5.75 6.36
CA GLU A 19 4.03 -5.68 6.33
C GLU A 19 3.58 -4.22 6.35
N PHE A 20 2.63 -3.91 5.47
CA PHE A 20 2.00 -2.59 5.38
C PHE A 20 0.52 -2.73 5.71
N THR A 21 0.09 -2.05 6.78
CA THR A 21 -1.32 -1.94 7.13
C THR A 21 -1.76 -0.49 6.98
N TYR A 22 -2.83 -0.28 6.21
CA TYR A 22 -3.45 1.03 6.05
C TYR A 22 -4.80 1.07 6.76
N LEU A 23 -4.85 1.83 7.85
CA LEU A 23 -6.05 2.06 8.64
C LEU A 23 -6.69 3.36 8.16
N VAL A 24 -7.89 3.28 7.61
CA VAL A 24 -8.60 4.43 7.08
C VAL A 24 -9.94 4.60 7.77
N GLN A 25 -10.19 5.81 8.26
CA GLN A 25 -11.49 6.23 8.73
C GLN A 25 -11.99 7.31 7.78
N VAL A 26 -13.16 7.08 7.20
CA VAL A 26 -13.81 8.01 6.28
C VAL A 26 -15.12 8.46 6.93
N ASP A 27 -15.26 9.76 7.14
CA ASP A 27 -16.54 10.39 7.45
C ASP A 27 -16.97 11.21 6.25
N MET A 28 -18.16 10.91 5.73
CA MET A 28 -18.75 11.61 4.60
C MET A 28 -20.00 12.40 4.99
N GLY A 29 -20.42 12.38 6.26
CA GLY A 29 -21.70 12.95 6.67
C GLY A 29 -22.91 12.20 6.09
N GLY A 30 -24.00 12.92 5.78
CA GLY A 30 -25.30 12.36 5.37
C GLY A 30 -25.37 11.78 3.94
N VAL A 31 -24.27 11.25 3.42
CA VAL A 31 -24.18 10.75 2.04
C VAL A 31 -24.80 9.35 1.95
N PRO A 32 -25.51 9.02 0.85
CA PRO A 32 -26.06 7.67 0.64
C PRO A 32 -25.01 6.58 0.81
N ALA A 33 -25.38 5.49 1.50
CA ALA A 33 -24.49 4.36 1.79
C ALA A 33 -23.81 3.78 0.53
N THR A 34 -24.49 3.82 -0.62
CA THR A 34 -23.92 3.38 -1.90
C THR A 34 -22.68 4.16 -2.31
N LEU A 35 -22.70 5.50 -2.15
CA LEU A 35 -21.55 6.36 -2.47
C LEU A 35 -20.42 6.15 -1.47
N PHE A 36 -20.75 6.03 -0.18
CA PHE A 36 -19.78 5.67 0.85
C PHE A 36 -19.07 4.35 0.51
N ASN A 37 -19.83 3.31 0.13
CA ASN A 37 -19.28 2.01 -0.24
C ASN A 37 -18.36 2.07 -1.46
N ILE A 38 -18.69 2.89 -2.47
CA ILE A 38 -17.84 3.08 -3.65
C ILE A 38 -16.49 3.70 -3.24
N VAL A 39 -16.51 4.74 -2.40
CA VAL A 39 -15.28 5.43 -2.01
C VAL A 39 -14.45 4.59 -1.03
N SER A 40 -15.09 3.95 -0.07
CA SER A 40 -14.42 3.06 0.89
C SER A 40 -13.72 1.89 0.19
N ARG A 41 -14.27 1.38 -0.93
CA ARG A 41 -13.61 0.37 -1.77
C ARG A 41 -12.36 0.85 -2.50
N ARG A 42 -12.17 2.16 -2.69
CA ARG A 42 -10.98 2.72 -3.33
C ARG A 42 -9.81 2.86 -2.37
N GLN A 43 -10.07 3.00 -1.07
CA GLN A 43 -9.03 3.22 -0.07
C GLN A 43 -7.99 2.08 0.01
N PRO A 44 -8.38 0.79 -0.05
CA PRO A 44 -7.41 -0.32 -0.07
C PRO A 44 -6.50 -0.32 -1.30
N LEU A 45 -6.90 0.34 -2.41
CA LEU A 45 -6.10 0.40 -3.62
C LEU A 45 -4.78 1.16 -3.41
N ALA A 46 -4.71 2.05 -2.40
CA ALA A 46 -3.47 2.74 -2.05
C ALA A 46 -2.33 1.76 -1.73
N VAL A 47 -2.64 0.65 -1.03
CA VAL A 47 -1.66 -0.40 -0.72
C VAL A 47 -1.23 -1.14 -1.99
N ALA A 48 -2.18 -1.39 -2.91
CA ALA A 48 -1.88 -2.04 -4.19
C ALA A 48 -0.96 -1.17 -5.07
N TYR A 49 -1.24 0.14 -5.17
CA TYR A 49 -0.38 1.07 -5.91
C TYR A 49 1.00 1.23 -5.28
N LEU A 50 1.08 1.27 -3.95
CA LEU A 50 2.37 1.30 -3.24
C LEU A 50 3.20 0.06 -3.59
N ARG A 51 2.58 -1.12 -3.58
CA ARG A 51 3.24 -2.36 -3.95
C ARG A 51 3.77 -2.31 -5.39
N ASP A 52 2.92 -1.92 -6.34
CA ASP A 52 3.30 -1.80 -7.76
C ASP A 52 4.48 -0.84 -7.97
N TYR A 53 4.45 0.30 -7.28
CA TYR A 53 5.55 1.27 -7.30
C TYR A 53 6.86 0.68 -6.76
N LEU A 54 6.81 -0.03 -5.62
CA LEU A 54 7.99 -0.64 -5.01
C LEU A 54 8.55 -1.78 -5.88
N GLU A 55 7.69 -2.61 -6.47
CA GLU A 55 8.09 -3.69 -7.38
C GLU A 55 8.74 -3.11 -8.65
N THR A 56 8.14 -2.10 -9.26
CA THR A 56 8.69 -1.42 -10.45
C THR A 56 10.03 -0.73 -10.16
N THR A 57 10.14 -0.05 -9.03
CA THR A 57 11.38 0.62 -8.61
C THR A 57 12.50 -0.39 -8.33
N SER A 58 12.19 -1.49 -7.65
CA SER A 58 13.13 -2.58 -7.39
C SER A 58 13.68 -3.18 -8.70
N LEU A 59 12.80 -3.44 -9.67
CA LEU A 59 13.20 -3.96 -10.99
C LEU A 59 14.10 -2.97 -11.75
N ASN A 60 13.80 -1.68 -11.69
CA ASN A 60 14.61 -0.64 -12.36
C ASN A 60 15.97 -0.44 -11.68
N SER A 61 16.04 -0.52 -10.36
CA SER A 61 17.31 -0.49 -9.62
C SER A 61 18.24 -1.63 -10.03
N ASN A 62 17.69 -2.84 -10.18
CA ASN A 62 18.47 -4.02 -10.56
C ASN A 62 18.99 -3.95 -12.01
N ARG A 63 18.24 -3.31 -12.91
CA ARG A 63 18.69 -3.05 -14.29
C ARG A 63 19.86 -2.06 -14.36
N ASN A 64 19.80 -0.98 -13.59
CA ASN A 64 20.88 0.02 -13.57
C ASN A 64 22.18 -0.50 -12.92
N GLY A 65 22.10 -1.50 -12.04
CA GLY A 65 23.27 -2.17 -11.47
C GLY A 65 24.07 -2.99 -12.49
N ARG A 66 23.40 -3.65 -13.45
CA ARG A 66 24.04 -4.49 -14.47
C ARG A 66 24.71 -3.73 -15.62
N SER A 67 24.38 -2.46 -15.84
CA SER A 67 25.05 -1.63 -16.88
C SER A 67 26.36 -1.00 -16.41
N ARG A 68 26.77 -1.23 -15.15
CA ARG A 68 28.00 -0.68 -14.56
C ARG A 68 29.10 -1.71 -14.37
N GLU A 69 28.94 -2.92 -14.92
CA GLU A 69 29.95 -3.98 -14.98
C GLU A 69 30.48 -4.15 -16.40
#